data_AF-A0A060CCD3-F1
#
_entry.id   AF-A0A060CCD3-F1
#
_cell.length_a   1.000
_cell.length_b   1.000
_cell.length_c   1.000
_cell.angle_alpha   90.00
_cell.angle_beta   90.00
_cell.angle_gamma   90.00
#
_symmetry.space_group_name_H-M   'P 1'
#
loop_
_entity.id
_entity.type
_entity.pdbx_description
1 polymer ?
#
loop_
_entity_poly.entity_id
_entity_poly.type
_entity_poly.pdbx_seq_one_letter_code
_entity_poly.pdbx_strand_id
1 'polypeptide(L)'
;MNSLTPLLNINFNGNSLAACVDGFVKNELSEYSIGLGIEKEHAYFNSGVILYNINLWLESFSIYKFNELINRKKYIFPDQDVLILCLQG
;
A
#
# COMPACT_ATOMS: atom_id res chain seq x y z
N MET A 1 -0.39 11.67 22.18
CA MET A 1 -0.47 11.70 20.70
C MET A 1 0.40 12.83 20.20
N ASN A 2 1.21 12.60 19.17
CA ASN A 2 2.02 13.65 18.54
C ASN A 2 1.21 14.35 17.44
N SER A 3 1.64 15.54 17.03
CA SER A 3 1.04 16.27 15.91
C SER A 3 1.21 15.50 14.59
N LEU A 4 0.21 15.62 13.69
CA LEU A 4 0.30 15.13 12.31
C LEU A 4 1.00 16.11 11.36
N THR A 5 1.35 17.33 11.81
CA THR A 5 2.06 18.31 10.98
C THR A 5 3.31 17.76 10.29
N PRO A 6 4.17 16.93 10.93
CA PRO A 6 5.33 16.35 10.25
C PRO A 6 4.94 15.48 9.05
N LEU A 7 3.82 14.75 9.13
CA LEU A 7 3.33 13.89 8.05
C LEU A 7 2.97 14.73 6.80
N LEU A 8 2.29 15.86 6.99
CA LEU A 8 1.89 16.76 5.91
C LEU A 8 3.07 17.40 5.16
N ASN A 9 4.26 17.39 5.75
CA ASN A 9 5.47 17.96 5.16
C ASN A 9 6.41 16.91 4.55
N ILE A 10 5.99 15.64 4.48
CA ILE A 10 6.77 14.59 3.82
C ILE A 10 6.84 14.86 2.31
N ASN A 11 8.03 14.74 1.75
CA ASN A 11 8.21 14.71 0.30
C ASN A 11 7.86 13.32 -0.23
N PHE A 12 6.93 13.26 -1.19
CA PHE A 12 6.50 12.02 -1.82
C PHE A 12 7.54 11.42 -2.77
N ASN A 13 8.58 12.16 -3.15
CA ASN A 13 9.62 11.73 -4.09
C ASN A 13 9.05 11.15 -5.39
N GLY A 14 7.99 11.79 -5.92
CA GLY A 14 7.30 11.35 -7.14
C GLY A 14 6.31 10.18 -6.97
N ASN A 15 6.09 9.69 -5.76
CA ASN A 15 5.12 8.62 -5.49
C ASN A 15 3.69 9.17 -5.27
N SER A 16 2.69 8.33 -5.55
CA SER A 16 1.27 8.66 -5.35
C SER A 16 0.83 8.61 -3.89
N LEU A 17 1.58 7.93 -3.02
CA LEU A 17 1.32 7.88 -1.59
C LEU A 17 2.60 7.73 -0.74
N ALA A 18 2.48 7.97 0.56
CA ALA A 18 3.45 7.64 1.57
C ALA A 18 2.74 6.87 2.71
N ALA A 19 3.33 5.76 3.13
CA ALA A 19 2.78 4.89 4.19
C ALA A 19 3.91 4.24 5.00
N CYS A 20 3.56 3.71 6.17
CA CYS A 20 4.51 2.99 7.03
C CYS A 20 4.58 1.52 6.62
N VAL A 21 5.78 0.95 6.60
CA VAL A 21 5.98 -0.50 6.45
C VAL A 21 5.22 -1.24 7.54
N ASP A 22 4.49 -2.28 7.17
CA ASP A 22 3.84 -3.15 8.14
C ASP A 22 4.87 -4.12 8.73
N GLY A 23 5.34 -3.79 9.94
CA GLY A 23 6.39 -4.57 10.60
C GLY A 23 5.97 -6.01 10.93
N PHE A 24 4.67 -6.22 11.21
CA PHE A 24 4.17 -7.57 11.51
C PHE A 24 4.19 -8.43 10.25
N VAL A 25 3.67 -7.92 9.13
CA VAL A 25 3.72 -8.70 7.87
C VAL A 25 5.15 -8.90 7.40
N LYS A 26 6.01 -7.90 7.51
CA LYS A 26 7.42 -8.02 7.13
C LYS A 26 8.17 -9.09 7.94
N ASN A 27 7.96 -9.16 9.25
CA ASN A 27 8.77 -10.02 10.12
C ASN A 27 8.13 -11.39 10.37
N GLU A 28 6.81 -11.44 10.56
CA GLU A 28 6.10 -12.65 10.99
C GLU A 28 5.32 -13.33 9.85
N LEU A 29 4.98 -12.61 8.78
CA LEU A 29 4.21 -13.13 7.64
C LEU A 29 4.88 -12.87 6.29
N SER A 30 6.21 -12.94 6.23
CA SER A 30 6.96 -12.69 4.99
C SER A 30 6.61 -13.70 3.87
N GLU A 31 6.33 -14.96 4.23
CA GLU A 31 5.88 -15.98 3.26
C GLU A 31 4.50 -15.65 2.68
N TYR A 32 3.64 -14.99 3.45
CA TYR A 32 2.33 -14.56 2.98
C TYR A 32 2.45 -13.49 1.89
N SER A 33 3.25 -12.45 2.13
CA SER A 33 3.45 -11.38 1.14
C SER A 33 4.12 -11.92 -0.13
N ILE A 34 5.08 -12.84 -0.01
CA ILE A 34 5.66 -13.54 -1.15
C ILE A 34 4.60 -14.36 -1.89
N GLY A 35 3.74 -15.08 -1.18
CA GLY A 35 2.63 -15.86 -1.75
C GLY A 35 1.56 -15.03 -2.45
N LEU A 36 1.45 -13.73 -2.12
CA LEU A 36 0.62 -12.78 -2.85
C LEU A 36 1.25 -12.33 -4.18
N GLY A 37 2.53 -12.61 -4.41
CA GLY A 37 3.27 -12.17 -5.60
C GLY A 37 3.89 -10.78 -5.44
N ILE A 38 4.08 -10.31 -4.21
CA ILE A 38 4.68 -9.01 -3.91
C ILE A 38 6.20 -9.13 -4.07
N GLU A 39 6.80 -8.30 -4.94
CA GLU A 39 8.26 -8.27 -5.14
C GLU A 39 8.98 -7.94 -3.82
N LYS A 40 10.17 -8.53 -3.61
CA LYS A 40 10.92 -8.32 -2.36
C LYS A 40 11.36 -6.87 -2.19
N GLU A 41 11.49 -6.17 -3.30
CA GLU A 41 11.88 -4.78 -3.43
C GLU A 41 10.69 -3.84 -3.09
N HIS A 42 9.45 -4.32 -3.20
CA HIS A 42 8.26 -3.56 -2.83
C HIS A 42 7.97 -3.69 -1.34
N ALA A 43 7.92 -2.53 -0.67
CA ALA A 43 7.57 -2.48 0.74
C ALA A 43 6.09 -2.83 0.94
N TYR A 44 5.83 -3.90 1.68
CA TYR A 44 4.50 -4.20 2.20
C TYR A 44 4.15 -3.17 3.30
N PHE A 45 3.16 -2.31 3.05
CA PHE A 45 2.81 -1.20 3.94
C PHE A 45 1.46 -1.40 4.64
N ASN A 46 1.30 -0.74 5.77
CA ASN A 46 0.06 -0.74 6.53
C ASN A 46 -0.93 0.29 5.98
N SER A 47 -2.19 -0.09 5.83
CA SER A 47 -3.27 0.74 5.28
C SER A 47 -3.94 1.66 6.31
N GLY A 48 -3.63 1.50 7.60
CA GLY A 48 -4.26 2.26 8.69
C GLY A 48 -3.88 3.74 8.72
N VAL A 49 -2.71 4.11 8.17
CA VAL A 49 -2.30 5.51 7.98
C VAL A 49 -1.61 5.64 6.64
N ILE A 50 -2.26 6.35 5.72
CA ILE A 50 -1.74 6.65 4.39
C ILE A 50 -1.85 8.16 4.15
N LEU A 51 -0.76 8.76 3.68
CA LEU A 51 -0.79 10.10 3.12
C LEU A 51 -0.83 10.00 1.59
N TYR A 52 -1.81 10.64 0.96
CA TYR A 52 -1.99 10.59 -0.49
C TYR A 52 -1.51 11.87 -1.17
N ASN A 53 -0.77 11.72 -2.27
CA ASN A 53 -0.64 12.77 -3.27
C ASN A 53 -1.82 12.61 -4.24
N ILE A 54 -2.90 13.35 -3.98
CA ILE A 54 -4.17 13.18 -4.69
C ILE A 54 -4.02 13.34 -6.21
N ASN A 55 -3.19 14.28 -6.67
CA ASN A 55 -3.00 14.51 -8.10
C ASN A 55 -2.36 13.29 -8.78
N LEU A 56 -1.23 12.80 -8.26
CA LEU A 56 -0.57 11.60 -8.79
C LEU A 56 -1.41 10.34 -8.60
N TRP A 57 -2.18 10.26 -7.52
CA TRP A 57 -3.08 9.15 -7.26
C TRP A 57 -4.14 9.02 -8.36
N LEU A 58 -4.78 10.13 -8.74
CA LEU A 58 -5.79 10.13 -9.80
C LEU A 58 -5.23 9.78 -11.18
N GLU A 59 -3.95 10.07 -11.43
CA GLU A 59 -3.27 9.76 -12.68
C GLU A 59 -2.78 8.31 -12.76
N SER A 60 -2.34 7.76 -11.63
CA SER A 60 -1.64 6.46 -11.58
C SER A 60 -2.51 5.29 -11.15
N PHE A 61 -3.56 5.53 -10.34
CA PHE A 61 -4.33 4.46 -9.73
C PHE A 61 -5.53 4.03 -10.58
N SER A 62 -5.63 2.74 -10.84
CA SER A 62 -6.77 2.14 -11.53
C SER A 62 -7.77 1.52 -10.55
N ILE A 63 -8.92 2.18 -10.38
CA ILE A 63 -10.05 1.63 -9.61
C ILE A 63 -10.58 0.32 -10.21
N TYR A 64 -10.45 0.13 -11.52
CA TYR A 64 -10.84 -1.11 -12.19
C TYR A 64 -9.92 -2.27 -11.79
N LYS A 65 -8.60 -2.05 -11.75
CA LYS A 65 -7.63 -3.04 -11.24
C LYS A 65 -7.92 -3.41 -9.79
N PHE A 66 -8.22 -2.41 -8.95
CA PHE A 66 -8.59 -2.65 -7.55
C PHE A 66 -9.84 -3.53 -7.44
N ASN A 67 -10.90 -3.18 -8.16
CA ASN A 67 -12.16 -3.92 -8.16
C ASN A 67 -12.01 -5.34 -8.73
N GLU A 68 -11.18 -5.53 -9.75
CA GLU A 68 -10.88 -6.87 -10.27
C GLU A 68 -10.19 -7.72 -9.18
N LEU A 69 -9.14 -7.18 -8.57
CA LEU A 69 -8.35 -7.89 -7.58
C LEU A 69 -9.16 -8.23 -6.32
N ILE A 70 -9.84 -7.26 -5.71
CA ILE A 70 -10.60 -7.48 -4.46
C ILE A 70 -11.70 -8.54 -4.60
N ASN A 71 -12.26 -8.70 -5.80
CA ASN A 71 -13.28 -9.71 -6.09
C ASN A 71 -12.70 -11.06 -6.52
N ARG A 72 -11.40 -11.14 -6.82
CA ARG A 72 -10.75 -12.36 -7.37
C ARG A 72 -10.64 -13.49 -6.34
N LYS A 73 -10.38 -13.16 -5.09
CA LYS A 73 -10.23 -14.12 -3.99
C LYS A 73 -10.44 -13.44 -2.64
N LYS A 74 -10.53 -14.25 -1.58
CA LYS A 74 -10.45 -13.73 -0.21
C LYS A 74 -9.00 -13.46 0.15
N TYR A 75 -8.76 -12.26 0.65
CA TYR A 75 -7.48 -11.74 1.13
C TYR A 75 -7.48 -11.75 2.66
N ILE A 76 -6.29 -11.82 3.28
CA ILE A 76 -6.19 -11.81 4.76
C ILE A 76 -6.38 -10.38 5.26
N PHE A 77 -5.80 -9.41 4.55
CA PHE A 77 -5.93 -7.98 4.80
C PHE A 77 -6.56 -7.32 3.56
N PRO A 78 -7.90 -7.32 3.44
CA PRO A 78 -8.58 -7.19 2.15
C PRO A 78 -8.15 -6.01 1.29
N ASP A 79 -8.35 -4.80 1.78
CA ASP A 79 -8.02 -3.56 1.09
C ASP A 79 -6.51 -3.32 1.06
N GLN A 80 -5.78 -3.66 2.11
CA GLN A 80 -4.32 -3.49 2.20
C GLN A 80 -3.56 -4.36 1.16
N ASP A 81 -3.91 -5.64 1.06
CA ASP A 81 -3.31 -6.59 0.12
C ASP A 81 -3.53 -6.12 -1.31
N VAL A 82 -4.77 -5.73 -1.62
CA VAL A 82 -5.14 -5.29 -2.97
C VAL A 82 -4.51 -3.95 -3.30
N LEU A 83 -4.44 -3.02 -2.35
CA LEU A 83 -3.79 -1.73 -2.53
C LEU A 83 -2.30 -1.90 -2.88
N ILE A 84 -1.59 -2.79 -2.18
CA ILE A 84 -0.18 -3.10 -2.48
C ILE A 84 -0.06 -3.71 -3.88
N LEU A 85 -0.90 -4.68 -4.24
CA LEU A 85 -0.90 -5.29 -5.58
C LEU A 85 -1.25 -4.29 -6.70
N CYS A 86 -2.10 -3.31 -6.42
CA CYS A 86 -2.42 -2.23 -7.34
C CYS A 86 -1.21 -1.36 -7.64
N LEU A 87 -0.37 -1.11 -6.64
CA LEU A 87 0.73 -0.16 -6.66
C LEU A 87 2.10 -0.79 -6.92
N GLN A 88 2.18 -2.12 -7.08
CA GLN A 88 3.37 -2.77 -7.60
C GLN A 88 3.68 -2.31 -9.02
N GLY A 89 4.91 -1.85 -9.21
CA GLY A 89 5.43 -1.11 -10.37
C GLY A 89 6.35 0.02 -9.90
#